data_AF-A0A955C783-F1
#
_entry.id   AF-A0A955C783-F1
#
_cell.length_a   1.000
_cell.length_b   1.000
_cell.length_c   1.000
_cell.angle_alpha   90.00
_cell.angle_beta   90.00
_cell.angle_gamma   90.00
#
_symmetry.space_group_name_H-M   'P 1'
#
loop_
_entity.id
_entity.type
_entity.pdbx_description
1 polymer ?
#
loop_
_entity_poly.entity_id
_entity_poly.type
_entity_poly.pdbx_seq_one_letter_code
_entity_poly.pdbx_strand_id
1 'polypeptide(L)'
;LTFALNPSDYEPQATLRLPGYPQQEDEDVVASTDGSSGMEISWLHTNQAGIYSFQLHRRDGRSVVRRFAVNVDANESDLTPATEEDLRRSLDGLKVEYIEGVAMKTDDTDSGRKELWPMLLVAAMGLLMIEQAMAWRFGRG
;
A
#
# COMPACT_ATOMS: atom_id res chain seq x y z
N LEU A 1 -12.40 1.49 13.52
CA LEU A 1 -13.40 2.39 14.14
C LEU A 1 -14.37 1.54 14.95
N THR A 2 -14.46 1.78 16.25
CA THR A 2 -15.34 1.00 17.14
C THR A 2 -16.08 1.94 18.08
N PHE A 3 -17.39 1.75 18.24
CA PHE A 3 -18.18 2.51 19.21
C PHE A 3 -19.40 1.73 19.70
N ALA A 4 -19.76 1.99 20.95
CA ALA A 4 -20.95 1.43 21.58
C ALA A 4 -22.24 2.20 21.21
N LEU A 5 -23.33 1.47 21.17
CA LEU A 5 -24.71 1.90 21.00
C LEU A 5 -25.57 1.33 22.13
N ASN A 6 -26.56 2.11 22.54
CA ASN A 6 -27.58 1.63 23.45
C ASN A 6 -28.63 0.84 22.66
N PRO A 7 -28.81 -0.48 22.92
CA PRO A 7 -29.77 -1.31 22.17
C PRO A 7 -31.23 -0.85 22.35
N SER A 8 -31.55 -0.12 23.42
CA SER A 8 -32.89 0.44 23.65
C SER A 8 -33.20 1.64 22.75
N ASP A 9 -32.18 2.37 22.28
CA ASP A 9 -32.35 3.60 21.52
C ASP A 9 -32.18 3.41 20.01
N TYR A 10 -31.37 2.42 19.60
CA TYR A 10 -30.92 2.23 18.22
C TYR A 10 -31.26 0.83 17.68
N GLU A 11 -31.42 0.77 16.37
CA GLU A 11 -31.50 -0.48 15.62
C GLU A 11 -30.09 -1.08 15.43
N PRO A 12 -29.98 -2.41 15.32
CA PRO A 12 -28.70 -3.09 15.11
C PRO A 12 -28.08 -2.84 13.74
N GLN A 13 -28.88 -2.42 12.77
CA GLN A 13 -28.43 -2.15 11.40
C GLN A 13 -28.09 -0.67 11.26
N ALA A 14 -26.95 -0.41 10.63
CA ALA A 14 -26.50 0.92 10.27
C ALA A 14 -25.92 0.91 8.86
N THR A 15 -26.08 2.02 8.14
CA THR A 15 -25.47 2.19 6.83
C THR A 15 -24.20 3.01 6.97
N LEU A 16 -23.07 2.46 6.56
CA LEU A 16 -21.76 3.09 6.53
C LEU A 16 -21.52 3.73 5.17
N ARG A 17 -21.34 5.06 5.18
CA ARG A 17 -20.82 5.80 4.04
C ARG A 17 -19.31 5.90 4.12
N LEU A 18 -18.65 5.40 3.08
CA LEU A 18 -17.20 5.35 2.94
C LEU A 18 -16.65 6.68 2.40
N PRO A 19 -15.36 6.99 2.63
CA PRO A 19 -14.75 8.24 2.15
C PRO A 19 -14.86 8.47 0.64
N GLY A 20 -14.91 7.40 -0.16
CA GLY A 20 -15.01 7.45 -1.62
C GLY A 20 -16.41 7.75 -2.17
N TYR A 21 -17.42 8.07 -1.34
CA TYR A 21 -18.75 8.44 -1.81
C TYR A 21 -18.72 9.73 -2.65
N PRO A 22 -19.46 9.82 -3.78
CA PRO A 22 -20.44 8.87 -4.29
C PRO A 22 -19.89 7.80 -5.25
N GLN A 23 -18.58 7.77 -5.51
CA GLN A 23 -17.96 6.79 -6.41
C GLN A 23 -17.88 5.38 -5.81
N GLN A 24 -17.88 5.29 -4.48
CA GLN A 24 -17.96 4.05 -3.71
C GLN A 24 -19.33 3.92 -3.06
N GLU A 25 -19.94 2.74 -3.14
CA GLU A 25 -21.26 2.45 -2.56
C GLU A 25 -21.22 2.45 -1.03
N ASP A 26 -22.37 2.74 -0.41
CA ASP A 26 -22.54 2.64 1.03
C ASP A 26 -22.57 1.14 1.42
N GLU A 27 -22.05 0.79 2.61
CA GLU A 27 -22.01 -0.59 3.12
C GLU A 27 -22.92 -0.76 4.34
N ASP A 28 -23.61 -1.90 4.44
CA ASP A 28 -24.41 -2.22 5.63
C ASP A 28 -23.54 -2.84 6.73
N VAL A 29 -23.64 -2.28 7.92
CA VAL A 29 -22.90 -2.74 9.11
C VAL A 29 -23.89 -3.15 10.18
N VAL A 30 -23.70 -4.34 10.73
CA VAL A 30 -24.52 -4.88 11.81
C VAL A 30 -23.73 -4.81 13.10
N ALA A 31 -24.35 -4.28 14.14
CA ALA A 31 -23.75 -4.22 15.45
C ALA A 31 -23.67 -5.60 16.10
N SER A 32 -22.52 -5.91 16.68
CA SER A 32 -22.30 -7.10 17.49
C SER A 32 -22.88 -6.93 18.90
N THR A 33 -23.27 -8.04 19.52
CA THR A 33 -23.80 -8.10 20.89
C THR A 33 -22.86 -8.85 21.85
N ASP A 34 -21.60 -9.04 21.45
CA ASP A 34 -20.60 -9.84 22.17
C ASP A 34 -20.12 -9.20 23.49
N GLY A 35 -20.55 -7.95 23.78
CA GLY A 35 -20.26 -7.23 25.02
C GLY A 35 -21.41 -7.31 26.02
N SER A 36 -21.11 -7.67 27.27
CA SER A 36 -22.03 -7.99 28.38
C SER A 36 -23.08 -6.93 28.80
N SER A 37 -23.22 -5.81 28.10
CA SER A 37 -24.27 -4.80 28.39
C SER A 37 -24.60 -3.88 27.21
N GLY A 38 -24.11 -4.14 26.00
CA GLY A 38 -24.20 -3.15 24.93
C GLY A 38 -24.12 -3.72 23.53
N MET A 39 -24.62 -2.93 22.59
CA MET A 39 -24.48 -3.17 21.17
C MET A 39 -23.24 -2.41 20.68
N GLU A 40 -22.37 -3.04 19.92
CA GLU A 40 -21.14 -2.41 19.42
C GLU A 40 -21.05 -2.51 17.91
N ILE A 41 -20.78 -1.38 17.24
CA ILE A 41 -20.42 -1.37 15.84
C ILE A 41 -18.90 -1.29 15.74
N SER A 42 -18.30 -2.23 15.01
CA SER A 42 -16.88 -2.25 14.69
C SER A 42 -16.67 -2.29 13.18
N TRP A 43 -15.77 -1.43 12.70
CA TRP A 43 -15.35 -1.36 11.31
C TRP A 43 -13.82 -1.33 11.25
N LEU A 44 -13.22 -2.40 10.72
CA LEU A 44 -11.76 -2.57 10.71
C LEU A 44 -11.11 -2.08 9.41
N HIS A 45 -11.86 -1.94 8.33
CA HIS A 45 -11.32 -1.56 7.01
C HIS A 45 -11.16 -0.04 6.86
N THR A 46 -10.23 0.53 7.62
CA THR A 46 -9.92 1.98 7.63
C THR A 46 -8.75 2.36 6.72
N ASN A 47 -8.52 1.60 5.65
CA ASN A 47 -7.36 1.74 4.75
C ASN A 47 -7.46 2.96 3.82
N GLN A 48 -8.58 3.68 3.82
CA GLN A 48 -8.77 4.89 3.02
C GLN A 48 -8.82 6.10 3.95
N ALA A 49 -8.01 7.12 3.66
CA ALA A 49 -8.09 8.38 4.38
C ALA A 49 -9.39 9.11 4.02
N GLY A 50 -10.00 9.76 5.01
CA GLY A 50 -11.16 10.63 4.82
C GLY A 50 -12.24 10.44 5.87
N ILE A 51 -13.47 10.82 5.53
CA ILE A 51 -14.59 10.87 6.46
C ILE A 51 -15.46 9.63 6.29
N TYR A 52 -15.54 8.82 7.34
CA TYR A 52 -16.48 7.72 7.46
C TYR A 52 -17.74 8.23 8.18
N SER A 53 -18.93 7.98 7.60
CA SER A 53 -20.20 8.41 8.20
C SER A 53 -21.13 7.23 8.44
N PHE A 54 -21.46 6.96 9.69
CA PHE A 54 -22.44 5.95 10.09
C PHE A 54 -23.82 6.59 10.18
N GLN A 55 -24.74 6.13 9.35
CA GLN A 55 -26.16 6.46 9.41
C GLN A 55 -26.83 5.45 10.33
N LEU A 56 -27.18 5.91 11.53
CA LEU A 56 -27.79 5.11 12.59
C LEU A 56 -29.29 5.35 12.59
N HIS A 57 -30.07 4.28 12.64
CA HIS A 57 -31.52 4.36 12.81
C HIS A 57 -31.87 4.21 14.29
N ARG A 58 -32.62 5.20 14.81
CA ARG A 58 -33.18 5.14 16.15
C ARG A 58 -34.52 4.43 16.10
N ARG A 59 -34.83 3.70 17.18
CA ARG A 59 -36.12 3.02 17.36
C ARG A 59 -37.31 3.98 17.48
N ASP A 60 -37.04 5.26 17.74
CA ASP A 60 -38.05 6.33 17.74
C ASP A 60 -38.35 6.89 16.32
N GLY A 61 -37.77 6.28 15.28
CA GLY A 61 -37.96 6.66 13.88
C GLY A 61 -37.02 7.77 13.38
N ARG A 62 -36.15 8.32 14.23
CA ARG A 62 -35.17 9.33 13.81
C ARG A 62 -33.90 8.68 13.26
N SER A 63 -33.26 9.36 12.30
CA SER A 63 -31.92 8.96 11.83
C SER A 63 -30.86 9.90 12.38
N VAL A 64 -29.74 9.34 12.84
CA VAL A 64 -28.62 10.09 13.40
C VAL A 64 -27.36 9.74 12.62
N VAL A 65 -26.62 10.75 12.18
CA VAL A 65 -25.34 10.55 11.49
C VAL A 65 -24.19 10.75 12.45
N ARG A 66 -23.34 9.73 12.61
CA ARG A 66 -22.09 9.82 13.37
C ARG A 66 -20.91 9.79 12.40
N ARG A 67 -20.03 10.79 12.47
CA ARG A 67 -18.89 10.94 11.56
C ARG A 67 -17.57 10.69 12.27
N PHE A 68 -16.63 10.08 11.58
CA PHE A 68 -15.26 9.85 12.00
C PHE A 68 -14.31 10.31 10.91
N ALA A 69 -13.29 11.07 11.28
CA ALA A 69 -12.20 11.41 10.38
C ALA A 69 -11.07 10.40 10.62
N VAL A 70 -10.64 9.72 9.55
CA VAL A 70 -9.50 8.81 9.56
C VAL A 70 -8.42 9.42 8.69
N ASN A 71 -7.24 9.61 9.28
CA ASN A 71 -6.02 9.96 8.54
C ASN A 71 -5.18 8.69 8.47
N VAL A 72 -4.80 8.25 7.27
CA VAL A 72 -3.76 7.22 7.12
C VAL A 72 -2.42 7.91 7.39
N ASP A 73 -1.59 7.30 8.24
CA ASP A 73 -0.29 7.87 8.62
C ASP A 73 0.59 8.04 7.37
N ALA A 74 1.18 9.23 7.21
CA ALA A 74 2.05 9.55 6.08
C ALA A 74 3.35 8.72 6.09
N ASN A 75 3.72 8.15 7.24
CA ASN A 75 4.90 7.31 7.39
C ASN A 75 4.82 5.97 6.63
N GLU A 76 3.64 5.53 6.17
CA GLU A 76 3.57 4.35 5.28
C GLU A 76 4.24 4.59 3.91
N SER A 77 4.39 5.86 3.52
CA SER A 77 5.10 6.23 2.28
C SER A 77 6.58 6.58 2.50
N ASP A 78 7.06 6.53 3.75
CA ASP A 78 8.47 6.75 4.05
C ASP A 78 9.27 5.46 3.78
N LEU A 79 9.86 5.40 2.59
CA LEU A 79 10.75 4.32 2.18
C LEU A 79 12.20 4.52 2.67
N THR A 80 12.46 5.48 3.57
CA THR A 80 13.79 5.61 4.15
C THR A 80 14.14 4.31 4.89
N PRO A 81 15.34 3.75 4.67
CA PRO A 81 15.76 2.55 5.37
C PRO A 81 15.72 2.80 6.88
N ALA A 82 14.87 2.06 7.59
CA ALA A 82 14.82 2.11 9.05
C ALA A 82 16.17 1.63 9.61
N THR A 83 16.74 2.40 10.55
CA THR A 83 17.98 1.99 11.21
C THR A 83 17.70 0.88 12.23
N GLU A 84 18.75 0.16 12.65
CA GLU A 84 18.61 -0.87 13.69
C GLU A 84 18.01 -0.30 14.99
N GLU A 85 18.37 0.93 15.34
CA GLU A 85 17.85 1.63 16.51
C GLU A 85 16.34 1.91 16.38
N ASP A 86 15.87 2.28 15.19
CA ASP A 86 14.44 2.52 14.90
C ASP A 86 13.63 1.21 14.95
N LEU A 87 14.19 0.13 14.43
CA LEU A 87 13.61 -1.22 14.50
C LEU A 87 13.53 -1.73 15.94
N ARG A 88 14.59 -1.55 16.74
CA ARG A 88 14.60 -1.95 18.16
C ARG A 88 13.60 -1.14 18.99
N ARG A 89 13.44 0.16 18.70
CA ARG A 89 12.49 1.02 19.42
C ARG A 89 11.03 0.72 19.06
N SER A 90 10.75 0.37 17.81
CA SER A 90 9.39 0.02 17.35
C SER A 90 8.94 -1.38 17.78
N LEU A 91 9.89 -2.28 18.06
CA LEU A 91 9.64 -3.67 18.46
C LEU A 91 9.82 -3.93 19.96
N ASP A 92 9.86 -2.85 20.77
CA ASP A 92 10.09 -2.95 22.21
C ASP A 92 9.01 -3.84 22.88
N GLY A 93 9.44 -4.92 23.52
CA GLY A 93 8.58 -5.95 24.14
C GLY A 93 8.44 -7.27 23.38
N LEU A 94 8.93 -7.37 22.14
CA LEU A 94 9.01 -8.64 21.39
C LEU A 94 10.43 -9.21 21.44
N LYS A 95 10.56 -10.53 21.64
CA LYS A 95 11.85 -11.22 21.49
C LYS A 95 12.20 -11.32 20.00
N VAL A 96 12.76 -10.25 19.47
CA VAL A 96 13.21 -10.19 18.07
C VAL A 96 14.71 -10.45 18.03
N GLU A 97 15.09 -11.52 17.35
CA GLU A 97 16.48 -11.81 17.01
C GLU A 97 16.77 -11.14 15.67
N TYR A 98 17.56 -10.06 15.69
CA TYR A 98 18.02 -9.41 14.46
C TYR A 98 19.13 -10.28 13.85
N ILE A 99 18.76 -11.11 12.87
CA ILE A 99 19.73 -11.83 12.06
C ILE A 99 20.21 -10.84 11.00
N GLU A 100 21.41 -10.30 11.21
CA GLU A 100 22.10 -9.48 10.23
C GLU A 100 22.22 -10.30 8.95
N GLY A 101 21.41 -9.92 7.95
CA GLY A 101 21.33 -10.63 6.68
C GLY A 101 22.73 -10.76 6.11
N VAL A 102 23.11 -12.01 5.80
CA VAL A 102 24.33 -12.43 5.12
C VAL A 102 24.92 -11.26 4.37
N ALA A 103 26.07 -10.75 4.86
CA ALA A 103 26.81 -9.64 4.28
C ALA A 103 26.60 -9.69 2.78
N MET A 104 25.80 -8.74 2.27
CA MET A 104 25.46 -8.69 0.86
C MET A 104 26.79 -8.45 0.20
N LYS A 105 27.42 -9.56 -0.20
CA LYS A 105 28.69 -9.61 -0.85
C LYS A 105 28.42 -8.76 -2.07
N THR A 106 28.88 -7.51 -2.04
CA THR A 106 28.93 -6.62 -3.18
C THR A 106 29.47 -7.49 -4.28
N ASP A 107 28.54 -7.90 -5.13
CA ASP A 107 28.74 -9.04 -5.98
C ASP A 107 29.85 -8.59 -6.92
N ASP A 108 30.98 -9.27 -6.82
CA ASP A 108 32.14 -9.11 -7.69
C ASP A 108 31.79 -9.73 -9.06
N THR A 109 30.57 -9.43 -9.54
CA THR A 109 29.97 -9.93 -10.78
C THR A 109 30.61 -9.31 -12.01
N ASP A 110 31.51 -8.35 -11.83
CA ASP A 110 32.29 -7.74 -12.91
C ASP A 110 33.42 -8.64 -13.42
N SER A 111 33.84 -9.66 -12.66
CA SER A 111 34.96 -10.52 -13.07
C SER A 111 34.55 -11.82 -13.80
N GLY A 112 33.27 -12.20 -13.78
CA GLY A 112 32.81 -13.50 -14.31
C GLY A 112 31.97 -13.44 -15.59
N ARG A 113 31.27 -12.32 -15.83
CA ARG A 113 30.39 -12.19 -17.00
C ARG A 113 31.20 -11.59 -18.14
N LYS A 114 31.65 -12.42 -19.09
CA LYS A 114 32.25 -11.93 -20.34
C LYS A 114 31.26 -10.99 -21.01
N GLU A 115 31.58 -9.70 -20.98
CA GLU A 115 30.79 -8.68 -21.62
C GLU A 115 30.95 -8.82 -23.14
N LEU A 116 30.01 -9.53 -23.77
CA LEU A 116 30.00 -9.73 -25.23
C LEU A 116 29.49 -8.50 -26.00
N TRP A 117 28.85 -7.57 -25.29
CA TRP A 117 28.25 -6.36 -25.86
C TRP A 117 29.26 -5.39 -26.50
N PRO A 118 30.48 -5.16 -25.98
CA PRO A 118 31.46 -4.29 -26.63
C PRO A 118 31.96 -4.90 -27.94
N MET A 119 32.17 -6.22 -27.97
CA MET A 119 32.56 -6.94 -29.19
C MET A 119 31.47 -6.86 -30.27
N LEU A 120 30.20 -6.99 -29.87
CA LEU A 120 29.06 -6.88 -30.77
C LEU A 120 28.91 -5.46 -31.34
N LEU A 121 29.15 -4.42 -30.55
CA LEU A 121 29.17 -3.03 -31.02
C LEU A 121 30.28 -2.78 -32.04
N VAL A 122 31.50 -3.28 -31.80
CA VAL A 122 32.61 -3.15 -32.74
C VAL A 122 32.31 -3.87 -34.05
N ALA A 123 31.73 -5.08 -33.99
CA ALA A 123 31.34 -5.84 -35.18
C ALA A 123 30.25 -5.12 -35.99
N ALA A 124 29.22 -4.59 -35.34
CA ALA A 124 28.15 -3.82 -35.98
C ALA A 124 28.71 -2.55 -36.64
N MET A 125 29.61 -1.83 -35.96
CA MET A 125 30.24 -0.64 -36.51
C MET A 125 31.11 -0.96 -37.75
N GLY A 126 31.84 -2.07 -37.73
CA GLY A 126 32.58 -2.55 -38.89
C GLY A 126 31.67 -2.89 -40.08
N LEU A 127 30.54 -3.56 -39.82
CA LEU A 127 29.55 -3.87 -40.85
C LEU A 127 28.99 -2.60 -41.49
N LEU A 128 28.61 -1.61 -40.69
CA LEU A 128 28.12 -0.31 -41.18
C LEU A 128 29.15 0.43 -42.03
N MET A 129 30.44 0.39 -41.65
CA MET A 129 31.49 1.00 -42.45
C MET A 129 31.66 0.31 -43.82
N ILE A 130 31.54 -1.03 -43.86
CA ILE A 130 31.59 -1.79 -45.12
C ILE A 130 30.39 -1.45 -46.00
N GLU A 131 29.19 -1.39 -45.42
CA GLU A 131 27.98 -0.99 -46.14
C GLU A 131 28.11 0.41 -46.72
N GLN A 132 28.61 1.37 -45.95
CA GLN A 132 28.85 2.74 -46.45
C GLN A 132 29.89 2.76 -47.57
N ALA A 133 30.98 2.01 -47.45
CA ALA A 133 32.01 1.91 -48.50
C ALA A 133 31.46 1.28 -49.80
N MET A 134 30.60 0.26 -49.68
CA MET A 134 29.92 -0.34 -50.82
C MET A 134 28.90 0.62 -51.44
N ALA A 135 28.09 1.29 -50.63
CA ALA A 135 27.13 2.28 -51.10
C ALA A 135 27.81 3.42 -51.87
N TRP A 136 28.99 3.87 -51.43
CA TRP A 136 29.78 4.86 -52.15
C TRP A 136 30.32 4.34 -53.48
N ARG A 137 30.72 3.07 -53.54
CA ARG A 137 31.25 2.46 -54.76
C ARG A 137 30.17 2.13 -55.79
N PHE A 138 28.96 1.79 -55.36
CA PHE A 138 27.83 1.48 -56.24
C PHE A 138 26.91 2.69 -56.52
N GLY A 139 26.90 3.70 -55.65
CA GLY A 139 26.13 4.94 -55.85
C GLY A 139 26.84 6.00 -56.71
N ARG A 140 28.08 5.75 -57.14
CA ARG A 140 28.86 6.56 -58.10
C ARG A 140 28.93 5.90 -59.49
N GLY A 141 27.93 5.10 -59.84
CA GLY A 141 27.72 4.52 -61.17
C GLY A 141 26.44 5.05 -61.82
#